data_AF-A0A372IDA4-F1
#
_entry.id   AF-A0A372IDA4-F1
#
_cell.length_a   1.000
_cell.length_b   1.000
_cell.length_c   1.000
_cell.angle_alpha   90.00
_cell.angle_beta   90.00
_cell.angle_gamma   90.00
#
_symmetry.space_group_name_H-M   'P 1'
#
loop_
_entity.id
_entity.type
_entity.pdbx_description
1 polymer ?
#
loop_
_entity_poly.entity_id
_entity_poly.type
_entity_poly.pdbx_seq_one_letter_code
_entity_poly.pdbx_strand_id
1 'polypeptide(L)'
;MRNLTPAAVLVLLAACGADQGHAPLPDDPSAPFPLANSTVVGQPAPGAILVETTRPQATRAGVQRAARTWCGGAAQVSPISENVGLIVPLSRTWLVRCR
;
A
#
# COMPACT_ATOMS: atom_id res chain seq x y z
N MET A 1 -48.13 -4.52 -35.81
CA MET A 1 -47.05 -5.51 -35.74
C MET A 1 -45.76 -4.79 -35.32
N ARG A 2 -45.30 -5.16 -34.11
CA ARG A 2 -43.98 -4.95 -33.44
C ARG A 2 -43.19 -3.66 -33.75
N ASN A 3 -43.30 -2.73 -32.79
CA ASN A 3 -42.38 -1.63 -32.53
C ASN A 3 -40.95 -2.15 -32.28
N LEU A 4 -39.96 -1.62 -33.00
CA LEU A 4 -38.53 -1.79 -32.72
C LEU A 4 -38.08 -0.67 -31.79
N THR A 5 -37.95 -0.97 -30.51
CA THR A 5 -37.33 -0.11 -29.50
C THR A 5 -35.82 -0.08 -29.72
N PRO A 6 -35.17 1.09 -29.86
CA PRO A 6 -33.71 1.16 -29.80
C PRO A 6 -33.28 0.93 -28.35
N ALA A 7 -32.62 -0.20 -28.09
CA ALA A 7 -31.98 -0.46 -26.81
C ALA A 7 -30.76 0.48 -26.66
N ALA A 8 -30.98 1.62 -26.02
CA ALA A 8 -29.91 2.48 -25.55
C ALA A 8 -29.17 1.74 -24.43
N VAL A 9 -28.01 1.16 -24.76
CA VAL A 9 -27.08 0.62 -23.78
C VAL A 9 -26.40 1.81 -23.10
N LEU A 10 -26.97 2.28 -22.00
CA LEU A 10 -26.27 3.17 -21.06
C LEU A 10 -25.17 2.34 -20.39
N VAL A 11 -23.94 2.45 -20.92
CA VAL A 11 -22.75 2.06 -20.19
C VAL A 11 -22.56 3.09 -19.08
N LEU A 12 -23.08 2.77 -17.89
CA LEU A 12 -22.69 3.43 -16.67
C LEU A 12 -21.20 3.15 -16.45
N LEU A 13 -20.35 4.04 -16.99
CA LEU A 13 -19.01 4.25 -16.47
C LEU A 13 -19.20 4.64 -15.01
N ALA A 14 -19.19 3.63 -14.14
CA ALA A 14 -19.01 3.82 -12.72
C ALA A 14 -17.70 4.60 -12.60
N ALA A 15 -17.84 5.90 -12.40
CA ALA A 15 -16.78 6.75 -11.94
C ALA A 15 -16.23 6.03 -10.71
N CYS A 16 -15.06 5.43 -10.86
CA CYS A 16 -14.19 5.14 -9.74
C CYS A 16 -13.77 6.52 -9.23
N GLY A 17 -14.71 7.20 -8.56
CA GLY A 17 -14.40 8.24 -7.62
C GLY A 17 -13.49 7.57 -6.64
N ALA A 18 -12.20 7.83 -6.79
CA ALA A 18 -11.24 7.62 -5.74
C ALA A 18 -11.74 8.51 -4.61
N ASP A 19 -12.66 7.96 -3.82
CA ASP A 19 -12.96 8.42 -2.48
C ASP A 19 -11.59 8.53 -1.84
N GLN A 20 -11.12 9.78 -1.70
CA GLN A 20 -9.98 10.16 -0.91
C GLN A 20 -10.39 9.97 0.55
N GLY A 21 -10.84 8.74 0.87
CA GLY A 21 -11.04 8.29 2.23
C GLY A 21 -9.74 8.64 2.91
N HIS A 22 -9.83 9.56 3.86
CA HIS A 22 -8.75 9.86 4.79
C HIS A 22 -8.36 8.50 5.37
N ALA A 23 -7.35 7.90 4.77
CA ALA A 23 -6.82 6.64 5.21
C ALA A 23 -6.51 6.84 6.69
N PRO A 24 -6.98 5.96 7.59
CA PRO A 24 -6.76 6.13 9.01
C PRO A 24 -5.27 6.41 9.22
N LEU A 25 -5.00 7.61 9.70
CA LEU A 25 -3.66 7.98 10.11
C LEU A 25 -3.34 7.08 11.30
N PRO A 26 -2.15 6.46 11.33
CA PRO A 26 -1.71 5.78 12.54
C PRO A 26 -1.73 6.82 13.67
N ASP A 27 -2.23 6.42 14.83
CA ASP A 27 -2.29 7.28 16.03
C ASP A 27 -0.91 7.85 16.41
N ASP A 28 0.17 7.16 16.01
CA ASP A 28 1.54 7.64 16.11
C ASP A 28 2.33 7.36 14.80
N PRO A 29 2.65 8.38 13.99
CA PRO A 29 3.45 8.22 12.77
C PRO A 29 4.91 7.81 13.06
N SER A 30 5.36 7.93 14.31
CA SER A 30 6.69 7.52 14.77
C SER A 30 6.70 6.08 15.31
N ALA A 31 5.55 5.40 15.36
CA ALA A 31 5.47 4.03 15.83
C ALA A 31 6.35 3.11 14.97
N PRO A 32 7.11 2.19 15.59
CA PRO A 32 7.96 1.27 14.85
C PRO A 32 7.12 0.39 13.91
N PHE A 33 7.62 0.16 12.70
CA PHE A 33 6.96 -0.75 11.78
C PHE A 33 7.04 -2.19 12.32
N PRO A 34 5.92 -2.92 12.44
CA PRO A 34 5.87 -4.20 13.14
C PRO A 34 6.37 -5.36 12.27
N LEU A 35 7.59 -5.23 11.76
CA LEU A 35 8.30 -6.25 11.00
C LEU A 35 9.76 -6.26 11.43
N ALA A 36 10.29 -7.44 11.75
CA ALA A 36 11.70 -7.58 12.13
C ALA A 36 12.62 -7.14 10.99
N ASN A 37 13.75 -6.54 11.34
CA ASN A 37 14.76 -6.02 10.41
C ASN A 37 14.17 -5.04 9.37
N SER A 38 13.24 -4.21 9.82
CA SER A 38 12.64 -3.14 9.03
C SER A 38 12.84 -1.79 9.71
N THR A 39 12.93 -0.74 8.89
CA THR A 39 13.12 0.63 9.34
C THR A 39 12.21 1.54 8.53
N VAL A 40 11.48 2.43 9.21
CA VAL A 40 10.77 3.53 8.53
C VAL A 40 11.80 4.57 8.12
N VAL A 41 11.92 4.81 6.81
CA VAL A 41 12.94 5.71 6.24
C VAL A 41 12.35 7.04 5.75
N GLY A 42 11.02 7.19 5.78
CA GLY A 42 10.37 8.44 5.46
C GLY A 42 8.86 8.35 5.39
N GLN A 43 8.21 9.51 5.31
CA GLN A 43 6.76 9.65 5.23
C GLN A 43 6.38 10.58 4.07
N PRO A 44 6.15 10.05 2.85
CA PRO A 44 5.90 10.85 1.66
C PRO A 44 4.53 11.53 1.67
N ALA A 45 3.58 11.05 2.47
CA ALA A 45 2.25 11.65 2.63
C ALA A 45 1.62 11.24 3.96
N PRO A 46 0.59 11.95 4.44
CA PRO A 46 -0.26 11.49 5.54
C PRO A 46 -0.78 10.06 5.27
N GLY A 47 -0.63 9.16 6.27
CA GLY A 47 -1.05 7.76 6.14
C GLY A 47 -0.20 6.90 5.19
N ALA A 48 0.96 7.39 4.74
CA ALA A 48 1.87 6.67 3.86
C ALA A 48 3.32 6.75 4.34
N ILE A 49 3.99 5.60 4.45
CA ILE A 49 5.39 5.50 4.89
C ILE A 49 6.24 4.70 3.89
N LEU A 50 7.54 4.99 3.91
CA LEU A 50 8.56 4.21 3.25
C LEU A 50 9.22 3.32 4.29
N VAL A 51 9.21 2.02 4.04
CA VAL A 51 9.82 1.03 4.92
C VAL A 51 10.92 0.32 4.17
N GLU A 52 12.14 0.43 4.66
CA GLU A 52 13.24 -0.41 4.20
C GLU A 52 13.26 -1.72 4.99
N THR A 53 13.51 -2.83 4.31
CA THR A 53 13.55 -4.17 4.89
C THR A 53 14.78 -4.91 4.39
N THR A 54 15.44 -5.67 5.26
CA THR A 54 16.55 -6.55 4.84
C THR A 54 16.03 -7.96 4.52
N ARG A 55 16.51 -8.56 3.43
CA ARG A 55 16.17 -9.94 3.04
C ARG A 55 17.01 -10.90 3.87
N PRO A 56 16.37 -11.56 4.85
CA PRO A 56 15.79 -12.88 4.55
C PRO A 56 14.26 -12.97 4.75
N GLN A 57 13.61 -11.95 5.35
CA GLN A 57 12.23 -12.07 5.86
C GLN A 57 11.20 -11.18 5.15
N ALA A 58 11.64 -10.29 4.26
CA ALA A 58 10.80 -9.32 3.58
C ALA A 58 10.05 -9.92 2.37
N THR A 59 9.09 -10.80 2.64
CA THR A 59 8.09 -11.19 1.62
C THR A 59 7.02 -10.10 1.50
N ARG A 60 6.43 -9.95 0.31
CA ARG A 60 5.30 -9.03 0.13
C ARG A 60 4.16 -9.32 1.11
N ALA A 61 3.90 -10.60 1.40
CA ALA A 61 2.89 -11.02 2.36
C ALA A 61 3.22 -10.59 3.80
N GLY A 62 4.48 -10.72 4.22
CA GLY A 62 4.94 -10.27 5.54
C GLY A 62 4.78 -8.76 5.72
N VAL A 63 5.23 -7.97 4.75
CA VAL A 63 5.08 -6.51 4.76
C VAL A 63 3.61 -6.10 4.73
N GLN A 64 2.78 -6.79 3.93
CA GLN A 64 1.34 -6.55 3.88
C GLN A 64 0.64 -6.83 5.21
N ARG A 65 1.09 -7.84 5.98
CA ARG A 65 0.56 -8.13 7.31
C ARG A 65 0.96 -7.04 8.31
N ALA A 66 2.25 -6.69 8.36
CA ALA A 66 2.77 -5.63 9.22
C ALA A 66 2.11 -4.28 8.91
N ALA A 67 1.90 -3.98 7.63
CA ALA A 67 1.21 -2.77 7.18
C ALA A 67 -0.23 -2.68 7.71
N ARG A 68 -0.98 -3.79 7.71
CA ARG A 68 -2.35 -3.80 8.26
C ARG A 68 -2.35 -3.53 9.77
N THR A 69 -1.40 -4.13 10.49
CA THR A 69 -1.23 -3.90 11.93
C THR A 69 -0.88 -2.43 12.21
N TRP A 70 0.07 -1.86 11.48
CA TRP A 70 0.49 -0.47 11.64
C TRP A 70 -0.62 0.53 11.29
N CYS A 71 -1.39 0.26 10.23
CA CYS A 71 -2.54 1.08 9.83
C CYS A 71 -3.81 0.85 10.68
N GLY A 72 -3.79 -0.09 11.64
CA GLY A 72 -4.99 -0.49 12.38
C GLY A 72 -6.11 -1.08 11.50
N GLY A 73 -5.82 -1.53 10.28
CA GLY A 73 -6.85 -1.85 9.30
C GLY A 73 -6.35 -2.21 7.92
N ALA A 74 -7.10 -1.80 6.89
CA ALA A 74 -6.72 -2.07 5.50
C ALA A 74 -5.45 -1.28 5.14
N ALA A 75 -4.56 -1.90 4.37
CA ALA A 75 -3.34 -1.27 3.91
C ALA A 75 -3.01 -1.75 2.50
N GLN A 76 -2.30 -0.90 1.75
CA GLN A 76 -1.73 -1.22 0.44
C GLN A 76 -0.22 -1.19 0.53
N VAL A 77 0.42 -2.20 -0.04
CA VAL A 77 1.88 -2.30 -0.09
C VAL A 77 2.37 -2.45 -1.52
N SER A 78 3.33 -1.60 -1.88
CA SER A 78 4.01 -1.61 -3.19
C SER A 78 5.52 -1.57 -3.02
N PRO A 79 6.29 -2.46 -3.67
CA PRO A 79 7.74 -2.32 -3.72
C PRO A 79 8.09 -1.11 -4.59
N ILE A 80 9.05 -0.29 -4.15
CA ILE A 80 9.47 0.93 -4.85
C ILE A 80 10.94 0.90 -5.27
N SER A 81 11.77 0.12 -4.59
CA SER A 81 13.14 -0.12 -4.98
C SER A 81 13.65 -1.43 -4.42
N GLU A 82 14.62 -2.01 -5.14
CA GLU A 82 15.33 -3.20 -4.75
C GLU A 82 16.82 -2.94 -4.89
N ASN A 83 17.54 -2.85 -3.77
CA ASN A 83 18.99 -2.73 -3.78
C ASN A 83 19.59 -4.13 -3.74
N VAL A 84 20.17 -4.54 -4.87
CA VAL A 84 20.94 -5.77 -5.03
C VAL A 84 22.41 -5.42 -4.94
N GLY A 85 22.91 -5.23 -3.72
CA GLY A 85 24.33 -4.99 -3.49
C GLY A 85 25.13 -6.29 -3.57
N LEU A 86 26.26 -6.29 -4.28
CA LEU A 86 27.22 -7.42 -4.28
C LEU A 86 27.92 -7.61 -2.91
N ILE A 87 27.82 -6.62 -2.01
CA ILE A 87 28.52 -6.58 -0.71
C ILE A 87 27.62 -6.05 0.44
N VAL A 88 26.42 -5.52 0.14
CA VAL A 88 25.48 -4.95 1.13
C VAL A 88 24.29 -5.91 1.31
N PRO A 89 23.76 -6.15 2.53
CA PRO A 89 22.58 -6.99 2.71
C PRO A 89 21.46 -6.51 1.78
N LEU A 90 20.90 -7.45 1.01
CA LEU A 90 19.82 -7.22 0.06
C LEU A 90 18.67 -6.45 0.73
N SER A 91 18.59 -5.15 0.52
CA SER A 91 17.51 -4.32 1.05
C SER A 91 16.42 -4.10 0.01
N ARG A 92 15.18 -4.02 0.46
CA ARG A 92 14.02 -3.70 -0.37
C ARG A 92 13.20 -2.65 0.33
N THR A 93 12.86 -1.60 -0.39
CA THR A 93 12.04 -0.51 0.12
C THR A 93 10.61 -0.67 -0.38
N TRP A 94 9.67 -0.48 0.54
CA TRP A 94 8.24 -0.62 0.33
C TRP A 94 7.55 0.70 0.64
N LEU A 95 6.62 1.07 -0.22
CA LEU A 95 5.62 2.08 0.09
C LEU A 95 4.43 1.39 0.74
N VAL A 96 4.13 1.77 1.97
CA VAL A 96 2.93 1.35 2.71
C VAL A 96 1.96 2.52 2.73
N ARG A 97 0.69 2.27 2.43
CA ARG A 97 -0.41 3.25 2.52
C ARG A 97 -1.57 2.65 3.28
N CYS A 98 -2.09 3.36 4.28
CA CYS A 98 -3.32 2.97 4.94
C CYS A 98 -4.52 3.17 3.98
N ARG A 99 -5.62 2.48 4.23
CA ARG A 99 -6.84 2.51 3.40
C ARG A 99 -8.07 2.63 4.27
#